data_AF-A0A660Y2E6-F1
#
_entry.id   AF-A0A660Y2E6-F1
#
_cell.length_a   1.000
_cell.length_b   1.000
_cell.length_c   1.000
_cell.angle_alpha   90.00
_cell.angle_beta   90.00
_cell.angle_gamma   90.00
#
_symmetry.space_group_name_H-M   'P 1'
#
loop_
_entity.id
_entity.type
_entity.pdbx_description
1 polymer ?
#
loop_
_entity_poly.entity_id
_entity_poly.type
_entity_poly.pdbx_seq_one_letter_code
_entity_poly.pdbx_strand_id
1 'polypeptide(L)'
;LLVHTGDRVRAGEKLSEGAVNPHDILRILGASKVQEYLVNEIQEVYRLQGVRINDKHIEIIVRQMMQKVRIVDPGDTNFLEGELVEKARFQEENERIISKGGIPATAQPVLLGISKASLTTESFISAASFQETTRVLAEAATQGKVDYLRGLKENVIVGKLIPAGTGAPRYRQVVYQPVEEAAEEEAEEEVAAG
;
A
#
# COMPACT_ATOMS: atom_id res chain seq x y z
N LEU A 1 -30.96 -21.55 1.48
CA LEU A 1 -29.75 -22.39 1.40
C LEU A 1 -29.57 -22.75 -0.06
N LEU A 2 -28.38 -22.51 -0.62
CA LEU A 2 -28.09 -22.68 -2.05
C LEU A 2 -27.60 -24.10 -2.38
N VAL A 3 -27.33 -24.91 -1.36
CA VAL A 3 -26.82 -26.27 -1.48
C VAL A 3 -27.63 -27.24 -0.64
N HIS A 4 -27.70 -28.50 -1.07
CA HIS A 4 -28.38 -29.57 -0.37
C HIS A 4 -27.41 -30.52 0.33
N THR A 5 -27.93 -31.28 1.29
CA THR A 5 -27.13 -32.29 2.01
C THR A 5 -26.73 -33.40 1.03
N GLY A 6 -25.43 -33.61 0.86
CA GLY A 6 -24.87 -34.59 -0.10
C GLY A 6 -24.20 -33.94 -1.31
N ASP A 7 -24.37 -32.63 -1.52
CA ASP A 7 -23.71 -31.91 -2.60
C ASP A 7 -22.20 -31.77 -2.35
N ARG A 8 -21.42 -31.93 -3.42
CA ARG A 8 -19.98 -31.65 -3.39
C ARG A 8 -19.76 -30.18 -3.69
N VAL A 9 -19.33 -29.42 -2.69
CA VAL A 9 -19.01 -28.00 -2.82
C VAL A 9 -17.51 -27.77 -2.92
N ARG A 10 -17.10 -26.75 -3.67
CA ARG A 10 -15.69 -26.31 -3.74
C ARG A 10 -15.39 -25.27 -2.68
N ALA A 11 -14.12 -25.15 -2.31
CA ALA A 11 -13.67 -24.09 -1.40
C ALA A 11 -14.05 -22.71 -1.97
N GLY A 12 -14.80 -21.92 -1.19
CA GLY A 12 -15.27 -20.58 -1.57
C GLY A 12 -16.64 -20.53 -2.25
N GLU A 13 -17.32 -21.67 -2.43
CA GLU A 13 -18.67 -21.71 -2.98
C GLU A 13 -19.71 -21.19 -1.98
N LYS A 14 -20.66 -20.37 -2.46
CA LYS A 14 -21.71 -19.79 -1.62
C LYS A 14 -22.70 -20.86 -1.18
N LEU A 15 -22.85 -21.03 0.14
CA LEU A 15 -23.78 -21.99 0.73
C LEU A 15 -25.16 -21.36 1.06
N SER A 16 -25.19 -20.04 1.22
CA SER A 16 -26.41 -19.26 1.52
C SER A 16 -26.43 -17.96 0.73
N GLU A 17 -27.62 -17.35 0.65
CA GLU A 17 -27.78 -16.00 0.13
C GLU A 17 -27.17 -14.96 1.09
N GLY A 18 -26.87 -13.77 0.55
CA GLY A 18 -26.31 -12.64 1.30
C GLY A 18 -24.98 -12.13 0.76
N ALA A 19 -24.52 -11.05 1.39
CA ALA A 19 -23.21 -10.46 1.10
C ALA A 19 -22.09 -11.39 1.57
N VAL A 20 -21.02 -11.48 0.79
CA VAL A 20 -19.84 -12.28 1.16
C VAL A 20 -18.95 -11.45 2.07
N ASN A 21 -18.48 -12.04 3.16
CA ASN A 21 -17.49 -11.41 4.01
C ASN A 21 -16.10 -11.45 3.33
N PRO A 22 -15.46 -10.31 3.06
CA PRO A 22 -14.13 -10.26 2.46
C PRO A 22 -13.06 -11.02 3.26
N HIS A 23 -13.20 -11.09 4.58
CA HIS A 23 -12.27 -11.84 5.44
C HIS A 23 -12.35 -13.34 5.20
N ASP A 24 -13.52 -13.88 4.88
CA ASP A 24 -13.69 -15.29 4.54
C ASP A 24 -13.11 -15.60 3.16
N ILE A 25 -13.28 -14.69 2.19
CA ILE A 25 -12.64 -14.79 0.87
C ILE A 25 -11.11 -14.83 1.05
N LEU A 26 -10.55 -13.92 1.83
CA LEU A 26 -9.10 -13.88 2.08
C LEU A 26 -8.59 -15.19 2.70
N ARG A 27 -9.32 -15.74 3.68
CA ARG A 27 -8.92 -16.98 4.37
C ARG A 27 -9.03 -18.22 3.49
N ILE A 28 -10.03 -18.29 2.61
CA ILE A 28 -10.35 -19.49 1.83
C ILE A 28 -9.72 -19.45 0.43
N LEU A 29 -9.85 -18.31 -0.26
CA LEU A 29 -9.48 -18.12 -1.67
C LEU A 29 -8.19 -17.31 -1.84
N GLY A 30 -7.70 -16.66 -0.79
CA GLY A 30 -6.43 -15.94 -0.79
C GLY A 30 -6.52 -14.47 -1.22
N ALA A 31 -5.35 -13.82 -1.23
CA ALA A 31 -5.22 -12.37 -1.40
C ALA A 31 -5.73 -11.87 -2.77
N SER A 32 -5.35 -12.54 -3.86
CA SER A 32 -5.76 -12.12 -5.20
C SER A 32 -7.27 -12.12 -5.38
N LYS A 33 -7.96 -13.13 -4.81
CA LYS A 33 -9.42 -13.27 -4.93
C LYS A 33 -10.18 -12.23 -4.12
N VAL A 34 -9.70 -11.88 -2.92
CA VAL A 34 -10.33 -10.78 -2.16
C VAL A 34 -10.09 -9.42 -2.83
N GLN A 35 -8.94 -9.20 -3.47
CA GLN A 35 -8.66 -7.97 -4.20
C GLN A 35 -9.60 -7.80 -5.40
N GLU A 36 -9.73 -8.85 -6.22
CA GLU A 36 -10.65 -8.90 -7.35
C GLU A 36 -12.10 -8.64 -6.90
N TYR A 37 -12.53 -9.30 -5.82
CA TYR A 37 -13.86 -9.11 -5.24
C TYR A 37 -14.10 -7.64 -4.83
N LEU A 38 -13.19 -7.04 -4.07
CA LEU A 38 -13.34 -5.65 -3.62
C LEU A 38 -13.39 -4.65 -4.77
N VAL A 39 -12.55 -4.84 -5.80
CA VAL A 39 -12.55 -3.97 -6.98
C VAL A 39 -13.89 -4.06 -7.71
N ASN A 40 -14.37 -5.27 -7.96
CA ASN A 40 -15.61 -5.49 -8.70
C ASN A 40 -16.84 -4.93 -7.95
N GLU A 41 -16.98 -5.21 -6.66
CA GLU A 41 -18.11 -4.74 -5.85
C GLU A 41 -18.16 -3.21 -5.78
N ILE A 42 -17.01 -2.55 -5.58
CA ILE A 42 -16.95 -1.08 -5.56
C ILE A 42 -17.28 -0.52 -6.94
N GLN A 43 -16.72 -1.12 -8.00
CA GLN A 43 -16.96 -0.69 -9.38
C GLN A 43 -18.42 -0.85 -9.80
N GLU A 44 -19.12 -1.88 -9.34
CA GLU A 44 -20.56 -2.07 -9.58
C GLU A 44 -21.39 -0.91 -9.03
N VAL A 45 -21.10 -0.44 -7.81
CA VAL A 45 -21.80 0.70 -7.22
C VAL A 45 -21.60 1.98 -8.04
N TYR A 46 -20.36 2.26 -8.48
CA TYR A 46 -20.08 3.42 -9.34
C TYR A 46 -20.76 3.31 -10.71
N ARG A 47 -20.75 2.12 -11.32
CA ARG A 47 -21.43 1.85 -12.60
C ARG A 47 -22.93 2.05 -12.48
N LEU A 48 -23.56 1.59 -11.39
CA LEU A 48 -24.98 1.79 -11.13
C LEU A 48 -25.37 3.27 -11.01
N GLN A 49 -24.46 4.11 -10.51
CA GLN A 49 -24.65 5.56 -10.44
C GLN A 49 -24.26 6.30 -11.73
N GLY A 50 -23.85 5.58 -12.78
CA GLY A 50 -23.43 6.16 -14.06
C GLY A 50 -22.07 6.87 -14.00
N VAL A 51 -21.29 6.68 -12.93
CA VAL A 51 -19.98 7.32 -12.75
C VAL A 51 -18.89 6.40 -13.29
N ARG A 52 -18.01 6.94 -14.13
CA ARG A 52 -16.85 6.22 -14.67
C ARG A 52 -15.63 6.48 -13.79
N ILE A 53 -15.05 5.43 -13.23
CA ILE A 53 -13.78 5.46 -12.51
C ILE A 53 -12.88 4.34 -13.05
N ASN A 54 -11.58 4.62 -13.16
CA ASN A 54 -10.61 3.62 -13.58
C ASN A 54 -10.25 2.69 -12.41
N ASP A 55 -10.26 1.38 -12.67
CA ASP A 55 -10.01 0.33 -11.66
C ASP A 55 -8.68 0.55 -10.91
N LYS A 56 -7.66 1.11 -11.57
CA LYS A 56 -6.36 1.43 -10.95
C LYS A 56 -6.49 2.26 -9.67
N HIS A 57 -7.46 3.16 -9.59
CA HIS A 57 -7.67 3.96 -8.38
C HIS A 57 -8.14 3.09 -7.22
N ILE A 58 -9.10 2.19 -7.49
CA ILE A 58 -9.65 1.28 -6.49
C ILE A 58 -8.58 0.26 -6.09
N GLU A 59 -7.83 -0.29 -7.04
CA GLU A 59 -6.71 -1.20 -6.79
C GLU A 59 -5.65 -0.59 -5.86
N ILE A 60 -5.31 0.69 -6.04
CA ILE A 60 -4.38 1.39 -5.15
C ILE A 60 -4.93 1.45 -3.72
N ILE A 61 -6.22 1.74 -3.53
CA ILE A 61 -6.84 1.76 -2.20
C ILE A 61 -6.88 0.36 -1.57
N VAL A 62 -7.30 -0.65 -2.34
CA VAL A 62 -7.35 -2.05 -1.90
C VAL A 62 -5.95 -2.56 -1.55
N ARG A 63 -4.92 -2.15 -2.32
CA ARG A 63 -3.52 -2.41 -1.98
C ARG A 63 -3.17 -1.84 -0.60
N GLN A 64 -3.61 -0.63 -0.27
CA GLN A 64 -3.36 -0.03 1.05
C GLN A 64 -4.07 -0.78 2.19
N MET A 65 -5.24 -1.34 1.93
CA MET A 65 -5.96 -2.19 2.90
C MET A 65 -5.25 -3.53 3.20
N MET A 66 -4.27 -3.93 2.37
CA MET A 66 -3.57 -5.22 2.47
C MET A 66 -2.06 -5.10 2.70
N GLN A 67 -1.58 -3.96 3.21
CA GLN A 67 -0.14 -3.74 3.48
C GLN A 67 0.38 -4.47 4.72
N LYS A 68 -0.48 -5.11 5.53
CA LYS A 68 -0.08 -5.76 6.78
C LYS A 68 -0.20 -7.28 6.69
N VAL A 69 0.70 -7.95 7.40
CA VAL A 69 0.66 -9.40 7.63
C VAL A 69 0.70 -9.68 9.14
N ARG A 70 0.06 -10.77 9.55
CA ARG A 70 0.12 -11.27 10.93
C ARG A 70 1.08 -12.44 10.97
N ILE A 71 2.07 -12.38 11.85
CA ILE A 71 3.04 -13.46 12.04
C ILE A 71 2.34 -14.69 12.64
N VAL A 72 2.57 -15.84 12.01
CA VAL A 72 2.08 -17.16 12.48
C VAL A 72 3.20 -17.90 13.17
N ASP A 73 4.41 -17.88 12.59
CA ASP A 73 5.60 -18.46 13.18
C ASP A 73 6.76 -17.48 12.97
N PRO A 74 7.43 -16.99 14.03
CA PRO A 74 8.55 -16.07 13.88
C PRO A 74 9.82 -16.72 13.32
N GLY A 75 9.97 -18.04 13.34
CA GLY A 75 11.21 -18.71 12.93
C GLY A 75 12.44 -18.14 13.68
N ASP A 76 13.51 -17.84 12.94
CA ASP A 76 14.73 -17.20 13.47
C ASP A 76 14.73 -15.66 13.34
N THR A 77 13.58 -15.06 13.01
CA THR A 77 13.44 -13.59 12.92
C THR A 77 13.25 -12.96 14.30
N ASN A 78 13.32 -11.63 14.37
CA ASN A 78 13.02 -10.88 15.60
C ASN A 78 11.51 -10.57 15.76
N PHE A 79 10.64 -11.19 14.98
CA PHE A 79 9.21 -10.97 15.10
C PHE A 79 8.62 -11.73 16.29
N LEU A 80 7.45 -11.28 16.75
CA LEU A 80 6.66 -11.99 17.74
C LEU A 80 5.48 -12.71 17.07
N GLU A 81 5.12 -13.88 17.59
CA GLU A 81 3.92 -14.59 17.15
C GLU A 81 2.68 -13.72 17.34
N GLY A 82 1.83 -13.62 16.31
CA GLY A 82 0.64 -12.78 16.32
C GLY A 82 0.89 -11.29 16.08
N GLU A 83 2.16 -10.85 15.96
CA GLU A 83 2.51 -9.46 15.64
C GLU A 83 1.96 -9.04 14.27
N LEU A 84 1.44 -7.81 14.18
CA LEU A 84 1.02 -7.20 12.92
C LEU A 84 2.15 -6.32 12.39
N VAL A 85 2.75 -6.73 11.27
CA VAL A 85 3.89 -6.03 10.66
C VAL A 85 3.59 -5.59 9.23
N GLU A 86 4.30 -4.57 8.75
CA GLU A 86 4.33 -4.20 7.34
C GLU A 86 4.78 -5.38 6.48
N LYS A 87 4.10 -5.62 5.37
CA LYS A 87 4.46 -6.67 4.41
C LYS A 87 5.88 -6.46 3.87
N ALA A 88 6.28 -5.21 3.63
CA ALA A 88 7.63 -4.88 3.17
C ALA A 88 8.70 -5.24 4.22
N ARG A 89 8.50 -4.84 5.49
CA ARG A 89 9.40 -5.19 6.60
C ARG A 89 9.50 -6.70 6.81
N PHE A 90 8.38 -7.41 6.71
CA PHE A 90 8.35 -8.88 6.77
C PHE A 90 9.20 -9.52 5.67
N GLN A 91 9.06 -9.03 4.43
CA GLN A 91 9.83 -9.52 3.29
C GLN A 91 11.33 -9.25 3.46
N GLU A 92 11.70 -8.03 3.83
CA GLU A 92 13.10 -7.63 4.05
C GLU A 92 13.79 -8.46 5.15
N GLU A 93 13.11 -8.65 6.30
CA GLU A 93 13.68 -9.44 7.40
C GLU A 93 13.80 -10.92 7.03
N ASN A 94 12.82 -11.48 6.32
CA ASN A 94 12.91 -12.86 5.83
C ASN A 94 14.03 -13.06 4.82
N GLU A 95 14.19 -12.15 3.87
CA GLU A 95 15.32 -12.17 2.92
C GLU A 95 16.66 -12.14 3.66
N ARG A 96 16.77 -11.32 4.72
CA ARG A 96 17.96 -11.25 5.58
C ARG A 96 18.23 -12.58 6.28
N ILE A 97 17.23 -13.23 6.87
CA ILE A 97 17.40 -14.52 7.57
C ILE A 97 17.74 -15.65 6.59
N ILE A 98 17.09 -15.70 5.43
CA ILE A 98 17.37 -16.69 4.39
C ILE A 98 18.82 -16.57 3.90
N SER A 99 19.33 -15.34 3.72
CA SER A 99 20.74 -15.12 3.31
C SER A 99 21.76 -15.63 4.34
N LYS A 100 21.35 -15.76 5.61
CA LYS A 100 22.17 -16.31 6.70
C LYS A 100 21.97 -17.82 6.90
N GLY A 101 21.10 -18.45 6.11
CA GLY A 101 20.77 -19.88 6.22
C GLY A 101 19.82 -20.22 7.38
N GLY A 102 19.13 -19.24 7.96
CA GLY A 102 18.15 -19.46 9.02
C GLY A 102 16.74 -19.75 8.50
N ILE A 103 15.82 -20.01 9.42
CA ILE A 103 14.41 -20.30 9.15
C ILE A 103 13.63 -18.98 9.06
N PRO A 104 13.04 -18.61 7.91
CA PRO A 104 12.25 -17.39 7.77
C PRO A 104 10.93 -17.48 8.55
N ALA A 105 10.40 -16.32 8.94
CA ALA A 105 9.08 -16.25 9.55
C ALA A 105 7.97 -16.59 8.55
N THR A 106 6.89 -17.20 9.03
CA THR A 106 5.65 -17.38 8.28
C THR A 106 4.58 -16.42 8.76
N ALA A 107 3.75 -15.92 7.84
CA ALA A 107 2.73 -14.94 8.13
C ALA A 107 1.49 -15.13 7.26
N GLN A 108 0.35 -14.66 7.76
CA GLN A 108 -0.91 -14.62 7.03
C GLN A 108 -1.24 -13.17 6.64
N PRO A 109 -1.73 -12.93 5.40
CA PRO A 109 -2.17 -11.60 5.00
C PRO A 109 -3.36 -11.15 5.85
N VAL A 110 -3.42 -9.85 6.14
CA VAL A 110 -4.53 -9.25 6.90
C VAL A 110 -5.16 -8.14 6.07
N LEU A 111 -6.47 -8.26 5.85
CA LEU A 111 -7.28 -7.18 5.30
C LEU A 111 -7.69 -6.23 6.43
N LEU A 112 -7.36 -4.95 6.29
CA LEU A 112 -7.76 -3.89 7.21
C LEU A 112 -8.69 -2.91 6.51
N GLY A 113 -9.68 -2.38 7.24
CA GLY A 113 -10.46 -1.23 6.78
C GLY A 113 -9.56 0.00 6.60
N ILE A 114 -9.94 0.94 5.72
CA ILE A 114 -9.13 2.11 5.36
C ILE A 114 -8.72 2.95 6.59
N SER A 115 -9.64 3.17 7.53
CA SER A 115 -9.35 3.92 8.77
C SER A 115 -8.30 3.22 9.63
N LYS A 116 -8.42 1.89 9.80
CA LYS A 116 -7.47 1.11 10.58
C LYS A 116 -6.12 1.02 9.89
N ALA A 117 -6.09 0.81 8.58
CA ALA A 117 -4.86 0.82 7.78
C ALA A 117 -4.12 2.16 7.94
N SER A 118 -4.84 3.29 7.91
CA SER A 118 -4.29 4.63 8.06
C SER A 118 -3.73 4.92 9.46
N LEU A 119 -4.36 4.39 10.51
CA LEU A 119 -3.86 4.51 11.89
C LEU A 119 -2.63 3.63 12.18
N THR A 120 -2.48 2.53 11.44
CA THR A 120 -1.39 1.56 11.63
C THR A 120 -0.16 1.81 10.75
N THR A 121 -0.05 2.99 10.13
CA THR A 121 1.14 3.38 9.35
C THR A 121 2.39 3.47 10.23
N GLU A 122 3.57 3.32 9.64
CA GLU A 122 4.85 3.40 10.38
C GLU A 122 5.11 4.80 10.95
N SER A 123 4.71 5.83 10.21
CA SER A 123 4.86 7.21 10.67
C SER A 123 3.84 7.54 11.76
N PHE A 124 4.33 7.68 12.99
CA PHE A 124 3.48 8.12 14.08
C PHE A 124 3.04 9.59 13.90
N ILE A 125 3.83 10.42 13.19
CA ILE A 125 3.45 11.80 12.86
C ILE A 125 2.23 11.80 11.92
N SER A 126 2.28 10.99 10.86
CA SER A 126 1.17 10.84 9.92
C SER A 126 -0.05 10.16 10.55
N ALA A 127 0.16 9.21 11.46
CA ALA A 127 -0.94 8.55 12.17
C ALA A 127 -1.64 9.53 13.15
N ALA A 128 -0.85 10.26 13.94
CA ALA A 128 -1.35 11.22 14.93
C ALA A 128 -2.10 12.40 14.29
N SER A 129 -1.74 12.77 13.06
CA SER A 129 -2.44 13.80 12.30
C SER A 129 -3.75 13.32 11.66
N PHE A 130 -4.03 12.01 11.66
CA PHE A 130 -5.26 11.46 11.12
C PHE A 130 -6.36 11.41 12.19
N GLN A 131 -6.17 10.58 13.22
CA GLN A 131 -7.11 10.39 14.33
C GLN A 131 -6.34 9.91 15.58
N GLU A 132 -7.00 9.93 16.75
CA GLU A 132 -6.50 9.35 18.00
C GLU A 132 -5.12 9.88 18.48
N THR A 133 -4.87 11.16 18.25
CA THR A 133 -3.57 11.84 18.47
C THR A 133 -2.93 11.53 19.82
N THR A 134 -3.67 11.61 20.93
CA THR A 134 -3.14 11.35 22.28
C THR A 134 -2.62 9.92 22.44
N ARG A 135 -3.38 8.94 21.93
CA ARG A 135 -3.01 7.52 22.02
C ARG A 135 -1.76 7.23 21.19
N VAL A 136 -1.75 7.70 19.93
CA VAL A 136 -0.65 7.48 19.00
C VAL A 136 0.66 8.09 19.52
N LEU A 137 0.63 9.32 20.05
CA LEU A 137 1.82 9.98 20.59
C LEU A 137 2.32 9.31 21.88
N ALA A 138 1.42 8.87 22.76
CA ALA A 138 1.80 8.16 23.99
C ALA A 138 2.47 6.81 23.68
N GLU A 139 1.90 6.03 22.76
CA GLU A 139 2.50 4.76 22.30
C GLU A 139 3.87 5.00 21.62
N ALA A 140 3.99 6.03 20.79
CA ALA A 140 5.26 6.37 20.15
C ALA A 140 6.33 6.80 21.16
N ALA A 141 5.97 7.61 22.16
CA ALA A 141 6.88 8.09 23.20
C ALA A 141 7.36 6.96 24.11
N THR A 142 6.45 6.07 24.54
CA THR A 142 6.78 4.92 25.39
C THR A 142 7.68 3.90 24.68
N GLN A 143 7.51 3.73 23.36
CA GLN A 143 8.36 2.84 22.55
C GLN A 143 9.62 3.51 22.02
N GLY A 144 9.80 4.83 22.22
CA GLY A 144 10.91 5.59 21.66
C GLY A 144 10.97 5.55 20.13
N LYS A 145 9.80 5.56 19.45
CA LYS A 145 9.74 5.48 17.98
C LYS A 145 10.43 6.67 17.32
N VAL A 146 11.14 6.37 16.24
CA VAL A 146 11.77 7.37 15.37
C VAL A 146 11.00 7.42 14.05
N ASP A 147 10.59 8.62 13.64
CA ASP A 147 9.94 8.84 12.35
C ASP A 147 11.00 9.24 11.30
N TYR A 148 11.05 8.49 10.20
CA TYR A 148 12.05 8.69 9.14
C TYR A 148 11.58 9.64 8.03
N LEU A 149 10.39 10.25 8.14
CA LEU A 149 9.86 11.24 7.19
C LEU A 149 9.88 10.74 5.74
N ARG A 150 9.46 9.49 5.51
CA ARG A 150 9.45 8.87 4.16
C ARG A 150 8.15 9.19 3.41
N GLY A 151 7.10 9.58 4.11
CA GLY A 151 5.77 9.85 3.58
C GLY A 151 5.53 11.30 3.20
N LEU A 152 4.36 11.57 2.60
CA LEU A 152 3.97 12.92 2.18
C LEU A 152 3.57 13.77 3.38
N LYS A 153 2.70 13.24 4.26
CA LYS A 153 2.10 14.01 5.37
C LYS A 153 3.15 14.46 6.38
N GLU A 154 4.08 13.58 6.74
CA GLU A 154 5.19 13.92 7.64
C GLU A 154 5.99 15.12 7.14
N ASN A 155 6.38 15.11 5.87
CA ASN A 155 7.18 16.17 5.28
C ASN A 155 6.39 17.48 5.21
N VAL A 156 5.10 17.43 4.88
CA VAL A 156 4.24 18.62 4.91
C VAL A 156 4.16 19.21 6.32
N ILE A 157 3.93 18.39 7.34
CA ILE A 157 3.79 18.84 8.74
C ILE A 157 5.10 19.48 9.25
N VAL A 158 6.25 18.89 8.89
CA VAL A 158 7.57 19.38 9.32
C VAL A 158 8.05 20.57 8.45
N GLY A 159 7.42 20.84 7.30
CA GLY A 159 7.81 21.91 6.38
C GLY A 159 8.98 21.56 5.45
N LYS A 160 9.23 20.27 5.20
CA LYS A 160 10.22 19.80 4.21
C LYS A 160 9.56 19.55 2.85
N LEU A 161 10.37 19.56 1.77
CA LEU A 161 9.89 19.14 0.46
C LEU A 161 9.35 17.71 0.51
N ILE A 162 8.15 17.50 -0.03
CA ILE A 162 7.54 16.17 -0.13
C ILE A 162 8.34 15.26 -1.08
N PRO A 163 8.41 13.94 -0.81
CA PRO A 163 9.10 12.98 -1.68
C PRO A 163 8.29 12.59 -2.92
N ALA A 164 7.60 13.55 -3.55
CA ALA A 164 6.81 13.38 -4.77
C ALA A 164 6.95 14.60 -5.70
N GLY A 165 6.62 14.42 -6.98
CA GLY A 165 6.82 15.46 -7.99
C GLY A 165 8.29 15.90 -8.07
N THR A 166 8.55 17.19 -8.12
CA THR A 166 9.92 17.77 -8.14
C THR A 166 10.74 17.44 -6.89
N GLY A 167 10.10 17.09 -5.78
CA GLY A 167 10.78 16.68 -4.56
C GLY A 167 11.25 15.23 -4.54
N ALA A 168 10.81 14.40 -5.50
CA ALA A 168 11.27 13.01 -5.59
C ALA A 168 12.74 12.94 -6.03
N PRO A 169 13.53 11.96 -5.54
CA PRO A 169 14.96 11.87 -5.83
C PRO A 169 15.30 11.91 -7.32
N ARG A 170 14.47 11.28 -8.16
CA ARG A 170 14.62 11.25 -9.62
C ARG A 170 14.58 12.64 -10.27
N TYR A 171 13.78 13.56 -9.72
CA TYR A 171 13.56 14.88 -10.33
C TYR A 171 14.39 15.99 -9.67
N ARG A 172 14.88 15.76 -8.44
CA ARG A 172 15.64 16.77 -7.68
C ARG A 172 16.97 17.18 -8.32
N GLN A 173 17.55 16.31 -9.17
CA GLN A 173 18.85 16.53 -9.81
C GLN A 173 18.74 16.77 -11.32
N VAL A 174 17.52 16.95 -11.84
CA VAL A 174 17.35 17.23 -13.26
C VAL A 174 17.83 18.65 -13.53
N VAL A 175 18.92 18.75 -14.29
CA VAL A 175 19.43 20.02 -14.80
C VAL A 175 18.69 20.29 -16.10
N TYR A 176 17.93 21.38 -16.14
CA TYR A 176 17.34 21.87 -17.38
C TYR A 176 18.46 22.43 -18.24
N GLN A 177 18.75 21.78 -19.37
CA GLN A 177 19.49 22.40 -20.44
C GLN A 177 18.47 23.16 -21.30
N PRO A 178 18.50 24.51 -21.32
CA PRO A 178 17.76 25.23 -22.33
C PRO A 178 18.24 24.72 -23.69
N VAL A 179 17.30 24.40 -24.56
CA VAL A 179 17.61 24.29 -25.99
C VAL A 179 17.88 25.73 -26.40
N GLU A 180 19.14 26.15 -26.35
CA GLU A 180 19.55 27.45 -26.89
C GLU A 180 19.11 27.52 -28.35
N GLU A 181 18.88 28.75 -28.79
CA GLU A 181 18.41 29.23 -30.09
C GLU A 181 19.35 28.86 -31.26
N ALA A 182 19.91 27.64 -31.28
CA ALA A 182 20.78 27.11 -32.33
C ALA A 182 20.04 26.99 -33.68
N ALA A 183 18.71 27.12 -33.70
CA ALA A 183 17.93 27.21 -34.93
C ALA A 183 17.77 28.66 -35.45
N GLU A 184 18.04 29.69 -34.65
CA GLU A 184 17.95 31.08 -35.09
C GLU A 184 19.29 31.59 -35.65
N GLU A 185 20.44 31.20 -35.07
CA GLU A 185 21.77 31.53 -35.65
C GLU A 185 22.03 30.83 -36.99
N GLU A 186 21.64 29.56 -37.15
CA GLU A 186 21.76 28.85 -38.44
C GLU A 186 20.86 29.45 -39.53
N ALA A 187 19.68 29.97 -39.14
CA ALA A 187 18.76 30.63 -40.07
C ALA A 187 19.24 32.04 -40.48
N GLU A 188 19.89 32.79 -39.59
CA GLU A 188 20.46 34.09 -39.93
C GLU A 188 21.73 33.97 -40.80
N GLU A 189 22.55 32.94 -40.62
CA GLU A 189 23.71 32.68 -41.49
C GLU A 189 23.31 32.22 -42.91
N GLU A 190 22.26 31.40 -43.05
CA GLU A 190 21.75 30.98 -44.37
C GLU A 190 21.12 32.15 -45.15
N VAL A 191 20.45 33.08 -44.46
CA VAL A 191 19.84 34.27 -45.09
C VAL A 191 20.88 35.34 -45.43
N ALA A 192 22.02 35.40 -44.73
CA ALA A 192 23.13 36.29 -45.05
C ALA A 192 24.05 35.76 -46.17
N ALA A 193 24.01 34.45 -46.46
CA ALA A 193 24.82 33.79 -47.48
C ALA A 193 24.10 33.56 -48.83
N GLY A 194 22.80 33.87 -48.93
CA GLY A 194 21.99 33.81 -50.16
C GLY A 194 21.78 35.17 -50.81
#